data_AF-A0A0N4TD26-F1
#
_entry.id   AF-A0A0N4TD26-F1
#
_cell.length_a   1.000
_cell.length_b   1.000
_cell.length_c   1.000
_cell.angle_alpha   90.00
_cell.angle_beta   90.00
_cell.angle_gamma   90.00
#
_symmetry.space_group_name_H-M   'P 1'
#
loop_
_entity.id
_entity.type
_entity.pdbx_description
1 polymer ?
#
loop_
_entity_poly.entity_id
_entity_poly.type
_entity_poly.pdbx_seq_one_letter_code
_entity_poly.pdbx_strand_id
1 'polypeptide(L)'
;KTFVDKPIKKEPDEIISAFNQKFPNQITINDREALISFVDEYFDTEGSDIQECPEDTMEDWNDEPEYLIAIEDRELRQFALEIHALWKKLCHIVKPEVKNNPKRYSILYLPHEFIIAGGRYREFHYWDTYWIIKGLLASGMHDTAKHILQNFKYLIEKYGYIPNGGRTYMLQRTQPPFFIPMVYEYHTVTADDEFLLSVMSTMEAVNFKEYLI
;
A
#
# COMPACT_ATOMS: atom_id res chain seq x y z
N LYS A 1 6.69 1.22 -13.31
CA LYS A 1 5.77 2.23 -13.90
C LYS A 1 6.26 3.58 -13.39
N THR A 2 6.11 4.65 -14.16
CA THR A 2 6.79 5.92 -13.83
C THR A 2 5.81 7.09 -13.94
N PHE A 3 5.33 7.41 -15.16
CA PHE A 3 4.45 8.57 -15.36
C PHE A 3 3.12 8.49 -14.59
N VAL A 4 2.46 7.33 -14.59
CA VAL A 4 1.18 7.13 -13.87
C VAL A 4 1.30 7.18 -12.34
N ASP A 5 2.53 7.14 -11.82
CA ASP A 5 2.83 7.19 -10.39
C ASP A 5 3.27 8.59 -9.95
N LYS A 6 3.36 9.54 -10.89
CA LYS A 6 3.68 10.93 -10.60
C LYS A 6 2.44 11.67 -10.10
N PRO A 7 2.48 12.25 -8.89
CA PRO A 7 1.45 13.19 -8.47
C PRO A 7 1.41 14.40 -9.37
N ILE A 8 0.23 15.02 -9.49
CA ILE A 8 0.09 16.30 -10.17
C ILE A 8 0.16 17.46 -9.18
N LYS A 9 0.78 18.57 -9.59
CA LYS A 9 1.01 19.74 -8.73
C LYS A 9 -0.19 20.69 -8.64
N LYS A 10 -1.16 20.55 -9.54
CA LYS A 10 -2.35 21.40 -9.70
C LYS A 10 -3.59 20.55 -9.92
N GLU A 11 -4.77 21.17 -9.93
CA GLU A 11 -6.01 20.46 -10.24
C GLU A 11 -5.99 19.93 -11.69
N PRO A 12 -6.61 18.75 -11.95
CA PRO A 12 -6.60 18.14 -13.27
C PRO A 12 -7.04 19.09 -14.41
N ASP A 13 -8.09 19.87 -14.18
CA ASP A 13 -8.66 20.78 -15.18
C ASP A 13 -7.70 21.94 -15.53
N GLU A 14 -6.91 22.41 -14.56
CA GLU A 14 -5.88 23.43 -14.79
C GLU A 14 -4.76 22.88 -15.68
N ILE A 15 -4.31 21.65 -15.40
CA ILE A 15 -3.23 21.00 -16.15
C ILE A 15 -3.68 20.68 -17.57
N ILE A 16 -4.90 20.17 -17.73
CA ILE A 16 -5.48 19.90 -19.06
C ILE A 16 -5.59 21.20 -19.87
N SER A 17 -6.04 22.29 -19.23
CA SER A 17 -6.13 23.59 -19.88
C SER A 17 -4.75 24.12 -20.29
N ALA A 18 -3.77 24.06 -19.39
CA ALA A 18 -2.38 24.45 -19.67
C ALA A 18 -1.75 23.60 -20.78
N PHE A 19 -2.02 22.29 -20.79
CA PHE A 19 -1.53 21.38 -21.82
C PHE A 19 -2.10 21.72 -23.19
N ASN A 20 -3.42 21.90 -23.30
CA ASN A 20 -4.08 22.24 -24.55
C ASN A 20 -3.67 23.62 -25.08
N GLN A 21 -3.38 24.57 -24.19
CA GLN A 21 -2.86 25.88 -24.57
C GLN A 21 -1.41 25.79 -25.10
N LYS A 22 -0.57 24.97 -24.47
CA LYS A 22 0.84 24.81 -24.85
C LYS A 22 1.02 23.96 -26.11
N PHE A 23 0.15 22.96 -26.30
CA PHE A 23 0.19 22.03 -27.43
C PHE A 23 -1.16 22.04 -28.20
N PRO A 24 -1.50 23.15 -28.88
CA PRO A 24 -2.79 23.29 -29.57
C PRO A 24 -2.90 22.44 -30.85
N ASN A 25 -1.76 21.95 -31.35
CA ASN A 25 -1.66 21.17 -32.57
C ASN A 25 -1.13 19.76 -32.28
N GLN A 26 -1.12 18.91 -33.29
CA GLN A 26 -0.55 17.56 -33.18
C GLN A 26 0.92 17.61 -32.73
N ILE A 27 1.19 16.93 -31.62
CA ILE A 27 2.53 16.80 -31.04
C ILE A 27 3.42 15.95 -31.95
N THR A 28 4.66 16.40 -32.13
CA THR A 28 5.69 15.77 -32.94
C THR A 28 6.95 15.49 -32.12
N ILE A 29 7.94 14.83 -32.74
CA ILE A 29 9.24 14.58 -32.08
C ILE A 29 9.98 15.87 -31.68
N ASN A 30 9.70 16.98 -32.38
CA ASN A 30 10.33 18.28 -32.10
C ASN A 30 9.82 18.91 -30.80
N ASP A 31 8.68 18.44 -30.27
CA ASP A 31 8.09 18.94 -29.03
C ASP A 31 8.63 18.25 -27.78
N ARG A 32 9.60 17.33 -27.94
CA ARG A 32 10.12 16.49 -26.84
C ARG A 32 10.61 17.31 -25.65
N GLU A 33 11.40 18.35 -25.89
CA GLU A 33 11.93 19.20 -24.81
C GLU A 33 10.81 19.99 -24.12
N ALA A 34 9.87 20.53 -24.89
CA ALA A 34 8.71 21.23 -24.35
C ALA A 34 7.81 20.33 -23.50
N LEU A 35 7.64 19.06 -23.90
CA LEU A 35 6.92 18.04 -23.13
C LEU A 35 7.63 17.71 -21.83
N ILE A 36 8.94 17.52 -21.85
CA ILE A 36 9.73 17.26 -20.63
C ILE A 36 9.58 18.44 -19.67
N SER A 37 9.77 19.67 -20.14
CA SER A 37 9.57 20.86 -19.29
C SER A 37 8.14 20.97 -18.77
N PHE A 38 7.13 20.60 -19.55
CA PHE A 38 5.74 20.58 -19.08
C PHE A 38 5.54 19.53 -17.97
N VAL A 39 6.10 18.33 -18.13
CA VAL A 39 6.03 17.30 -17.09
C VAL A 39 6.75 17.77 -15.83
N ASP A 40 7.95 18.33 -15.95
CA ASP A 40 8.73 18.85 -14.81
C ASP A 40 8.00 20.00 -14.10
N GLU A 41 7.25 20.82 -14.84
CA GLU A 41 6.46 21.93 -14.31
C GLU A 41 5.25 21.41 -13.52
N TYR A 42 4.48 20.45 -14.05
CA TYR A 42 3.16 20.08 -13.54
C TYR A 42 3.09 18.75 -12.75
N PHE A 43 4.13 17.94 -12.77
CA PHE A 43 4.15 16.62 -12.13
C PHE A 43 5.31 16.52 -11.13
N ASP A 44 5.06 15.88 -10.00
CA ASP A 44 6.07 15.56 -9.01
C ASP A 44 6.83 14.27 -9.38
N THR A 45 7.83 13.93 -8.57
CA THR A 45 8.56 12.67 -8.70
C THR A 45 7.66 11.50 -8.28
N GLU A 46 7.70 10.40 -9.01
CA GLU A 46 6.98 9.18 -8.65
C GLU A 46 7.41 8.68 -7.25
N GLY A 47 6.45 8.26 -6.43
CA GLY A 47 6.71 7.86 -5.04
C GLY A 47 6.82 9.02 -4.05
N SER A 48 6.76 10.28 -4.50
CA SER A 48 6.67 11.43 -3.58
C SER A 48 5.35 11.51 -2.81
N ASP A 49 4.39 10.63 -3.11
CA ASP A 49 3.08 10.50 -2.48
C ASP A 49 3.02 9.52 -1.30
N ILE A 50 4.12 8.82 -1.07
CA ILE A 50 4.37 7.99 0.10
C ILE A 50 5.66 8.45 0.78
N GLN A 51 5.90 7.96 1.99
CA GLN A 51 7.18 8.11 2.66
C GLN A 51 7.47 6.86 3.48
N GLU A 52 8.75 6.58 3.71
CA GLU A 52 9.17 5.56 4.67
C GLU A 52 8.56 5.86 6.05
N CYS A 53 8.25 4.81 6.80
CA CYS A 53 7.72 4.95 8.15
C CYS A 53 8.74 5.69 9.04
N PRO A 54 8.30 6.71 9.81
CA PRO A 54 9.08 7.22 10.93
C PRO A 54 9.55 6.10 11.87
N GLU A 55 10.70 6.28 12.55
CA GLU A 55 11.30 5.25 13.40
C GLU A 55 10.33 4.67 14.46
N ASP A 56 9.45 5.51 15.00
CA ASP A 56 8.49 5.15 16.05
C ASP A 56 7.15 4.60 15.52
N THR A 57 7.02 4.32 14.23
CA THR A 57 5.73 3.89 13.64
C THR A 57 5.36 2.46 14.04
N MET A 58 6.34 1.56 14.06
CA MET A 58 6.12 0.15 14.39
C MET A 58 6.40 -0.06 15.88
N GLU A 59 5.43 0.31 16.71
CA GLU A 59 5.51 0.26 18.18
C GLU A 59 5.76 -1.16 18.72
N ASP A 60 5.35 -2.18 17.96
CA ASP A 60 5.51 -3.60 18.27
C ASP A 60 6.85 -4.19 17.79
N TRP A 61 7.77 -3.35 17.30
CA TRP A 61 9.10 -3.79 16.89
C TRP A 61 9.93 -4.32 18.06
N ASN A 62 10.58 -5.46 17.85
CA ASN A 62 11.58 -6.02 18.77
C ASN A 62 12.76 -6.56 17.96
N ASP A 63 13.99 -6.12 18.25
CA ASP A 63 15.19 -6.58 17.53
C ASP A 63 15.46 -8.08 17.69
N GLU A 64 14.92 -8.71 18.74
CA GLU A 64 15.06 -10.13 19.04
C GLU A 64 13.69 -10.78 19.32
N PRO A 65 12.85 -11.00 18.29
CA PRO A 65 11.54 -11.62 18.48
C PRO A 65 11.69 -13.07 18.97
N GLU A 66 10.96 -13.43 20.03
CA GLU A 66 11.09 -14.72 20.73
C GLU A 66 11.03 -15.93 19.76
N TYR A 67 10.08 -15.92 18.82
CA TYR A 67 9.91 -16.99 17.83
C TYR A 67 11.12 -17.14 16.89
N LEU A 68 11.79 -16.03 16.55
CA LEU A 68 12.96 -16.08 15.67
C LEU A 68 14.19 -16.51 16.46
N ILE A 69 14.34 -16.06 17.70
CA ILE A 69 15.43 -16.47 18.59
C ILE A 69 15.36 -17.95 18.94
N ALA A 70 14.15 -18.51 19.04
CA ALA A 70 13.92 -19.92 19.32
C ALA A 70 14.36 -20.88 18.18
N ILE A 71 14.69 -20.36 16.99
CA ILE A 71 15.22 -21.19 15.89
C ILE A 71 16.58 -21.77 16.32
N GLU A 72 16.68 -23.10 16.46
CA GLU A 72 17.89 -23.77 16.95
C GLU A 72 19.09 -23.57 16.00
N ASP A 73 18.86 -23.79 14.70
CA ASP A 73 19.89 -23.63 13.67
C ASP A 73 20.34 -22.18 13.56
N ARG A 74 21.64 -21.96 13.73
CA ARG A 74 22.23 -20.61 13.78
C ARG A 74 22.13 -19.88 12.45
N GLU A 75 22.30 -20.57 11.32
CA GLU A 75 22.26 -19.94 10.00
C GLU A 75 20.82 -19.56 9.65
N LEU A 76 19.86 -20.44 9.94
CA LEU A 76 18.44 -20.13 9.74
C LEU A 76 17.94 -19.02 10.65
N ARG A 77 18.39 -18.98 11.91
CA ARG A 77 18.09 -17.88 12.84
C ARG A 77 18.61 -16.55 12.32
N GLN A 78 19.87 -16.51 11.88
CA GLN A 78 20.49 -15.31 11.32
C GLN A 78 19.73 -14.83 10.07
N PHE A 79 19.39 -15.75 9.17
CA PHE A 79 18.60 -15.44 7.98
C PHE A 79 17.21 -14.88 8.33
N ALA A 80 16.53 -15.45 9.34
CA ALA A 80 15.23 -14.96 9.79
C ALA A 80 15.32 -13.54 10.39
N LEU A 81 16.36 -13.24 11.17
CA LEU A 81 16.62 -11.90 11.70
C LEU A 81 16.95 -10.90 10.59
N GLU A 82 17.65 -11.32 9.54
CA GLU A 82 17.90 -10.47 8.36
C GLU A 82 16.60 -10.15 7.61
N ILE A 83 15.68 -11.11 7.48
CA ILE A 83 14.33 -10.86 6.92
C ILE A 83 13.56 -9.92 7.83
N HIS A 84 13.57 -10.15 9.14
CA HIS A 84 12.89 -9.30 10.13
C HIS A 84 13.31 -7.84 10.00
N ALA A 85 14.63 -7.59 9.93
CA ALA A 85 15.21 -6.26 9.70
C ALA A 85 14.67 -5.55 8.44
N LEU A 86 14.18 -6.29 7.44
CA LEU A 86 13.60 -5.70 6.23
C LEU A 86 12.24 -5.05 6.48
N TRP A 87 11.48 -5.37 7.53
CA TRP A 87 10.18 -4.71 7.74
C TRP A 87 10.35 -3.20 7.95
N LYS A 88 11.39 -2.78 8.68
CA LYS A 88 11.77 -1.36 8.82
C LYS A 88 12.00 -0.65 7.49
N LYS A 89 12.70 -1.27 6.53
CA LYS A 89 12.94 -0.65 5.22
C LYS A 89 11.72 -0.67 4.30
N LEU A 90 10.82 -1.64 4.48
CA LEU A 90 9.67 -1.85 3.61
C LEU A 90 8.42 -1.13 4.12
N CYS A 91 8.42 -0.65 5.36
CA CYS A 91 7.33 0.11 5.96
C CYS A 91 7.22 1.49 5.32
N HIS A 92 6.02 1.81 4.84
CA HIS A 92 5.68 3.11 4.29
C HIS A 92 4.33 3.60 4.82
N ILE A 93 4.14 4.92 4.83
CA ILE A 93 2.85 5.56 5.01
C ILE A 93 2.44 6.34 3.76
N VAL A 94 1.14 6.43 3.50
CA VAL A 94 0.60 7.33 2.48
C VAL A 94 0.53 8.74 3.06
N LYS A 95 1.06 9.73 2.34
CA LYS A 95 1.13 11.09 2.86
C LYS A 95 -0.26 11.70 3.10
N PRO A 96 -0.47 12.51 4.15
CA PRO A 96 -1.78 13.10 4.47
C PRO A 96 -2.38 13.95 3.34
N GLU A 97 -1.55 14.56 2.49
CA GLU A 97 -1.98 15.36 1.34
C GLU A 97 -2.82 14.56 0.34
N VAL A 98 -2.61 13.24 0.25
CA VAL A 98 -3.40 12.32 -0.57
C VAL A 98 -4.84 12.26 -0.10
N LYS A 99 -5.07 12.28 1.23
CA LYS A 99 -6.41 12.32 1.81
C LYS A 99 -7.13 13.61 1.44
N ASN A 100 -6.40 14.73 1.50
CA ASN A 100 -6.96 16.06 1.30
C ASN A 100 -7.20 16.38 -0.18
N ASN A 101 -6.39 15.84 -1.09
CA ASN A 101 -6.46 16.14 -2.53
C ASN A 101 -6.40 14.87 -3.40
N PRO A 102 -7.32 13.90 -3.26
CA PRO A 102 -7.20 12.57 -3.87
C PRO A 102 -7.16 12.60 -5.40
N LYS A 103 -7.70 13.63 -6.05
CA LYS A 103 -7.63 13.80 -7.52
C LYS A 103 -6.21 14.05 -8.02
N ARG A 104 -5.31 14.48 -7.15
CA ARG A 104 -3.92 14.82 -7.49
C ARG A 104 -2.96 13.62 -7.44
N TYR A 105 -3.44 12.49 -6.96
CA TYR A 105 -2.60 11.34 -6.67
C TYR A 105 -3.18 10.08 -7.31
N SER A 106 -2.31 9.21 -7.80
CA SER A 106 -2.73 7.87 -8.16
C SER A 106 -2.72 6.94 -6.95
N ILE A 107 -1.88 7.15 -5.93
CA ILE A 107 -1.92 6.33 -4.71
C ILE A 107 -3.26 6.51 -3.99
N LEU A 108 -3.83 5.40 -3.52
CA LEU A 108 -5.01 5.40 -2.66
C LEU A 108 -4.57 5.73 -1.24
N TYR A 109 -5.25 6.69 -0.60
CA TYR A 109 -5.04 6.97 0.81
C TYR A 109 -5.30 5.72 1.68
N LEU A 110 -4.42 5.46 2.63
CA LEU A 110 -4.55 4.45 3.67
C LEU A 110 -4.42 5.11 5.05
N PRO A 111 -5.27 4.77 6.04
CA PRO A 111 -5.21 5.36 7.37
C PRO A 111 -3.98 4.95 8.20
N HIS A 112 -3.41 3.77 7.94
CA HIS A 112 -2.24 3.23 8.65
C HIS A 112 -1.08 2.94 7.69
N GLU A 113 0.08 2.62 8.24
CA GLU A 113 1.23 2.12 7.50
C GLU A 113 0.95 0.81 6.76
N PHE A 114 1.77 0.55 5.76
CA PHE A 114 1.73 -0.68 4.98
C PHE A 114 3.15 -1.09 4.59
N ILE A 115 3.31 -2.37 4.28
CA ILE A 115 4.58 -2.92 3.81
C ILE A 115 4.53 -3.08 2.29
N ILE A 116 5.52 -2.55 1.59
CA ILE A 116 5.71 -2.80 0.15
C ILE A 116 6.47 -4.11 -0.09
N ALA A 117 6.27 -4.73 -1.26
CA ALA A 117 7.05 -5.89 -1.68
C ALA A 117 8.54 -5.56 -1.97
N GLY A 118 8.89 -4.27 -2.04
CA GLY A 118 10.24 -3.79 -2.31
C GLY A 118 10.57 -3.63 -3.81
N GLY A 119 11.81 -3.24 -4.08
CA GLY A 119 12.29 -2.98 -5.43
C GLY A 119 11.59 -1.77 -6.06
N ARG A 120 10.84 -1.99 -7.14
CA ARG A 120 10.17 -0.92 -7.90
C ARG A 120 8.75 -0.60 -7.42
N TYR A 121 8.20 -1.39 -6.50
CA TYR A 121 6.81 -1.28 -6.06
C TYR A 121 6.68 -0.19 -5.01
N ARG A 122 5.62 0.64 -5.13
CA ARG A 122 5.36 1.80 -4.25
C ARG A 122 3.92 1.81 -3.76
N GLU A 123 3.31 0.64 -3.71
CA GLU A 123 1.94 0.41 -3.28
C GLU A 123 1.84 -1.02 -2.73
N PHE A 124 0.85 -1.25 -1.88
CA PHE A 124 0.47 -2.62 -1.53
C PHE A 124 -0.01 -3.37 -2.78
N HIS A 125 0.11 -4.69 -2.75
CA HIS A 125 -0.54 -5.61 -3.68
C HIS A 125 -1.32 -6.63 -2.86
N TYR A 126 -2.61 -6.76 -3.12
CA TYR A 126 -3.55 -7.40 -2.20
C TYR A 126 -3.16 -8.83 -1.83
N TRP A 127 -2.94 -9.73 -2.79
CA TRP A 127 -2.58 -11.11 -2.48
C TRP A 127 -1.15 -11.27 -1.92
N ASP A 128 -0.21 -10.39 -2.29
CA ASP A 128 1.17 -10.40 -1.78
C ASP A 128 1.15 -10.09 -0.28
N THR A 129 0.25 -9.21 0.14
CA THR A 129 0.06 -8.84 1.55
C THR A 129 -0.31 -10.02 2.43
N TYR A 130 -0.87 -11.11 1.90
CA TYR A 130 -1.15 -12.31 2.71
C TYR A 130 0.15 -12.88 3.29
N TRP A 131 1.18 -13.00 2.46
CA TRP A 131 2.49 -13.52 2.87
C TRP A 131 3.22 -12.54 3.79
N ILE A 132 3.03 -11.24 3.57
CA ILE A 132 3.53 -10.19 4.46
C ILE A 132 2.91 -10.35 5.85
N ILE A 133 1.58 -10.50 5.96
CA ILE A 133 0.89 -10.71 7.25
C ILE A 133 1.47 -11.94 7.96
N LYS A 134 1.66 -13.07 7.26
CA LYS A 134 2.28 -14.26 7.88
C LYS A 134 3.70 -13.98 8.39
N GLY A 135 4.50 -13.23 7.64
CA GLY A 135 5.85 -12.84 8.03
C GLY A 135 5.88 -11.90 9.24
N LEU A 136 4.96 -10.93 9.30
CA LEU A 136 4.80 -10.02 10.43
C LEU A 136 4.37 -10.78 11.69
N LEU A 137 3.40 -11.69 11.57
CA LEU A 137 2.97 -12.54 12.69
C LEU A 137 4.11 -13.43 13.19
N ALA A 138 4.88 -14.05 12.30
CA ALA A 138 6.07 -14.83 12.68
C ALA A 138 7.18 -13.96 13.32
N SER A 139 7.18 -12.66 13.03
CA SER A 139 8.07 -11.65 13.61
C SER A 139 7.56 -11.07 14.93
N GLY A 140 6.40 -11.49 15.43
CA GLY A 140 5.75 -10.90 16.61
C GLY A 140 5.15 -9.52 16.39
N MET A 141 5.07 -9.05 15.14
CA MET A 141 4.59 -7.70 14.77
C MET A 141 3.06 -7.72 14.56
N HIS A 142 2.34 -7.94 15.65
CA HIS A 142 0.89 -8.10 15.63
C HIS A 142 0.14 -6.79 15.36
N ASP A 143 0.57 -5.67 15.93
CA ASP A 143 -0.09 -4.37 15.74
C ASP A 143 0.12 -3.86 14.31
N THR A 144 1.33 -4.03 13.77
CA THR A 144 1.62 -3.74 12.36
C THR A 144 0.74 -4.59 11.43
N ALA A 145 0.54 -5.88 11.75
CA ALA A 145 -0.37 -6.74 10.98
C ALA A 145 -1.83 -6.26 11.09
N LYS A 146 -2.29 -5.85 12.27
CA LYS A 146 -3.63 -5.30 12.52
C LYS A 146 -3.87 -4.03 11.72
N HIS A 147 -2.92 -3.10 11.69
CA HIS A 147 -2.96 -1.86 10.92
C HIS A 147 -3.16 -2.11 9.41
N ILE A 148 -2.46 -3.09 8.85
CA ILE A 148 -2.65 -3.50 7.45
C ILE A 148 -4.06 -4.06 7.21
N LEU A 149 -4.60 -4.86 8.15
CA LEU A 149 -5.98 -5.34 8.04
C LEU A 149 -7.01 -4.20 8.16
N GLN A 150 -6.75 -3.21 9.00
CA GLN A 150 -7.56 -1.99 9.12
C GLN A 150 -7.52 -1.15 7.83
N ASN A 151 -6.37 -1.08 7.16
CA ASN A 151 -6.24 -0.49 5.83
C ASN A 151 -7.14 -1.19 4.81
N PHE A 152 -7.16 -2.53 4.79
CA PHE A 152 -8.05 -3.29 3.92
C PHE A 152 -9.53 -3.12 4.26
N LYS A 153 -9.88 -3.10 5.56
CA LYS A 153 -11.23 -2.74 6.00
C LYS A 153 -11.65 -1.37 5.46
N TYR A 154 -10.81 -0.36 5.59
CA TYR A 154 -11.08 0.97 5.05
C TYR A 154 -11.32 0.96 3.53
N LEU A 155 -10.53 0.19 2.77
CA LEU A 155 -10.71 0.08 1.32
C LEU A 155 -12.03 -0.60 0.96
N ILE A 156 -12.42 -1.64 1.70
CA ILE A 156 -13.70 -2.33 1.51
C ILE A 156 -14.86 -1.41 1.83
N GLU A 157 -14.81 -0.66 2.93
CA GLU A 157 -15.84 0.32 3.28
C GLU A 157 -15.97 1.41 2.21
N LYS A 158 -14.86 1.82 1.61
CA LYS A 158 -14.82 2.91 0.62
C LYS A 158 -15.19 2.49 -0.80
N TYR A 159 -14.69 1.34 -1.25
CA TYR A 159 -14.80 0.87 -2.64
C TYR A 159 -15.67 -0.38 -2.79
N GLY A 160 -15.94 -1.08 -1.70
CA GLY A 160 -16.70 -2.34 -1.68
C GLY A 160 -15.87 -3.60 -1.91
N TYR A 161 -14.56 -3.47 -2.11
CA TYR A 161 -13.61 -4.56 -2.34
C TYR A 161 -12.19 -4.05 -2.10
N ILE A 162 -11.22 -4.96 -2.07
CA ILE A 162 -9.80 -4.60 -2.05
C ILE A 162 -9.29 -4.62 -3.50
N PRO A 163 -8.76 -3.49 -4.04
CA PRO A 163 -8.21 -3.48 -5.39
C PRO A 163 -6.91 -4.29 -5.46
N ASN A 164 -6.50 -4.67 -6.67
CA ASN A 164 -5.25 -5.39 -6.93
C ASN A 164 -4.05 -4.73 -6.25
N GLY A 165 -3.99 -3.39 -6.26
CA GLY A 165 -3.03 -2.64 -5.46
C GLY A 165 -3.49 -1.22 -5.18
N GLY A 166 -2.67 -0.50 -4.43
CA GLY A 166 -3.01 0.80 -3.84
C GLY A 166 -3.02 1.98 -4.81
N ARG A 167 -3.42 1.81 -6.07
CA ARG A 167 -3.43 2.88 -7.08
C ARG A 167 -4.80 3.01 -7.76
N THR A 168 -5.23 4.22 -8.13
CA THR A 168 -6.54 4.51 -8.75
C THR A 168 -6.76 3.75 -10.05
N TYR A 169 -5.72 3.61 -10.89
CA TYR A 169 -5.79 2.81 -12.12
C TYR A 169 -5.86 1.29 -11.86
N MET A 170 -5.65 0.84 -10.62
CA MET A 170 -5.83 -0.56 -10.20
C MET A 170 -7.21 -0.83 -9.59
N LEU A 171 -8.06 0.19 -9.44
CA LEU A 171 -9.42 0.01 -8.92
C LEU A 171 -10.27 -0.91 -9.81
N GLN A 172 -9.99 -1.01 -11.11
CA GLN A 172 -10.83 -1.82 -12.01
C GLN A 172 -10.68 -3.34 -11.84
N ARG A 173 -9.76 -3.82 -11.00
CA ARG A 173 -9.50 -5.25 -10.80
C ARG A 173 -9.19 -5.56 -9.34
N THR A 174 -9.61 -6.72 -8.88
CA THR A 174 -9.16 -7.34 -7.62
C THR A 174 -8.10 -8.42 -7.89
N GLN A 175 -7.62 -9.05 -6.84
CA GLN A 175 -6.74 -10.22 -6.82
C GLN A 175 -7.42 -11.36 -6.02
N PRO A 176 -6.82 -12.57 -5.96
CA PRO A 176 -7.39 -13.66 -5.19
C PRO A 176 -7.77 -13.24 -3.75
N PRO A 177 -8.93 -13.68 -3.26
CA PRO A 177 -9.55 -13.12 -2.07
C PRO A 177 -8.92 -13.65 -0.77
N PHE A 178 -7.93 -12.93 -0.24
CA PHE A 178 -7.19 -13.33 0.95
C PHE A 178 -7.56 -12.58 2.24
N PHE A 179 -8.49 -11.62 2.21
CA PHE A 179 -8.83 -10.84 3.41
C PHE A 179 -9.31 -11.71 4.59
N ILE A 180 -10.26 -12.62 4.35
CA ILE A 180 -10.74 -13.55 5.39
C ILE A 180 -9.60 -14.45 5.91
N PRO A 181 -8.80 -15.11 5.04
CA PRO A 181 -7.59 -15.81 5.48
C PRO A 181 -6.62 -14.96 6.31
N MET A 182 -6.37 -13.70 5.94
CA MET A 182 -5.47 -12.83 6.72
C MET A 182 -6.04 -12.55 8.11
N VAL A 183 -7.34 -12.26 8.22
CA VAL A 183 -8.03 -12.06 9.51
C VAL A 183 -7.98 -13.33 10.35
N TYR A 184 -8.17 -14.50 9.73
CA TYR A 184 -8.07 -15.80 10.40
C TYR A 184 -6.67 -16.06 10.96
N GLU A 185 -5.61 -15.84 10.18
CA GLU A 185 -4.21 -16.00 10.62
C GLU A 185 -3.89 -15.04 11.78
N TYR A 186 -4.32 -13.77 11.67
CA TYR A 186 -4.17 -12.79 12.74
C TYR A 186 -4.88 -13.19 14.03
N HIS A 187 -6.15 -13.60 13.95
CA HIS A 187 -6.94 -14.01 15.11
C HIS A 187 -6.39 -15.29 15.75
N THR A 188 -5.91 -16.24 14.94
CA THR A 188 -5.31 -17.48 15.45
C THR A 188 -4.09 -17.22 16.34
N VAL A 189 -3.31 -16.19 16.03
CA VAL A 189 -2.10 -15.82 16.78
C VAL A 189 -2.41 -14.92 17.98
N THR A 190 -3.36 -13.99 17.84
CA THR A 190 -3.59 -12.91 18.83
C THR A 190 -4.77 -13.15 19.76
N ALA A 191 -5.74 -13.99 19.35
CA ALA A 191 -7.04 -14.14 19.98
C ALA A 191 -7.80 -12.81 20.19
N ASP A 192 -7.58 -11.81 19.33
CA ASP A 192 -8.24 -10.50 19.40
C ASP A 192 -9.68 -10.58 18.87
N ASP A 193 -10.59 -11.02 19.75
CA ASP A 193 -12.02 -11.14 19.46
C ASP A 193 -12.68 -9.78 19.16
N GLU A 194 -12.19 -8.69 19.78
CA GLU A 194 -12.71 -7.35 19.54
C GLU A 194 -12.45 -6.92 18.09
N PHE A 195 -11.22 -7.13 17.61
CA PHE A 195 -10.87 -6.86 16.22
C PHE A 195 -11.65 -7.75 15.26
N LEU A 196 -11.74 -9.06 15.54
CA LEU A 196 -12.53 -9.99 14.71
C LEU A 196 -13.97 -9.50 14.54
N LEU A 197 -14.64 -9.14 15.64
CA LEU A 197 -16.00 -8.60 15.63
C LEU A 197 -16.08 -7.29 14.83
N SER A 198 -15.07 -6.42 14.93
CA SER A 198 -15.02 -5.15 14.22
C SER A 198 -14.94 -5.29 12.69
N VAL A 199 -14.45 -6.43 12.19
CA VAL A 199 -14.26 -6.69 10.75
C VAL A 199 -15.26 -7.69 10.16
N MET A 200 -16.16 -8.28 10.96
CA MET A 200 -17.14 -9.27 10.49
C MET A 200 -18.01 -8.75 9.33
N SER A 201 -18.63 -7.58 9.49
CA SER A 201 -19.47 -6.98 8.44
C SER A 201 -18.71 -6.72 7.14
N THR A 202 -17.42 -6.41 7.28
CA THR A 202 -16.51 -6.14 6.17
C THR A 202 -16.20 -7.43 5.41
N MET A 203 -15.94 -8.53 6.12
CA MET A 203 -15.72 -9.86 5.53
C MET A 203 -16.97 -10.36 4.78
N GLU A 204 -18.16 -10.17 5.35
CA GLU A 204 -19.42 -10.53 4.69
C GLU A 204 -19.61 -9.74 3.38
N ALA A 205 -19.35 -8.43 3.37
CA ALA A 205 -19.55 -7.57 2.21
C ALA A 205 -18.67 -7.96 1.01
N VAL A 206 -17.41 -8.35 1.27
CA VAL A 206 -16.45 -8.76 0.23
C VAL A 206 -16.85 -10.07 -0.42
N ASN A 207 -17.32 -11.03 0.39
CA ASN A 207 -17.71 -12.37 -0.08
C ASN A 207 -18.86 -12.34 -1.10
N PHE A 208 -19.70 -11.29 -1.12
CA PHE A 208 -20.75 -11.17 -2.12
C PHE A 208 -20.29 -10.52 -3.43
N LYS A 209 -19.25 -9.69 -3.40
CA LYS A 209 -18.83 -8.89 -4.57
C LYS A 209 -17.72 -9.54 -5.38
N GLU A 210 -16.82 -10.30 -4.75
CA GLU A 210 -15.70 -10.94 -5.46
C GLU A 210 -16.13 -12.12 -6.35
N TYR A 211 -17.33 -12.69 -6.14
CA TYR A 211 -17.90 -13.75 -7.00
C TYR A 211 -18.77 -13.21 -8.16
N LEU A 212 -18.92 -11.89 -8.27
CA LEU A 212 -19.76 -11.24 -9.30
C LEU A 212 -18.95 -10.48 -10.38
N ILE A 213 -17.63 -10.60 -10.37
CA ILE A 213 -16.71 -9.97 -11.33
C ILE A 213 -16.03 -11.03 -12.20
#